data_AF-A0A947AFE3-F1
#
_entry.id   AF-A0A947AFE3-F1
#
_cell.length_a   1.000
_cell.length_b   1.000
_cell.length_c   1.000
_cell.angle_alpha   90.00
_cell.angle_beta   90.00
_cell.angle_gamma   90.00
#
_symmetry.space_group_name_H-M   'P 1'
#
loop_
_entity.id
_entity.type
_entity.pdbx_description
1 polymer ?
#
loop_
_entity_poly.entity_id
_entity_poly.type
_entity_poly.pdbx_seq_one_letter_code
_entity_poly.pdbx_strand_id
1 'polypeptide(L)' 'AFDQLIQELQRNLQLTVFMVTHDLDTIYTVSNRVAVLGEKKMLICGSLDEVSAFEHPWVNEYFHGPRSRSILI' A
#
# COMPACT_ATOMS: atom_id res chain seq x y z
N ALA A 1 6.23 -13.93 -4.13
CA ALA A 1 7.67 -14.24 -4.37
C ALA A 1 8.54 -12.98 -4.27
N PHE A 2 8.30 -11.94 -5.07
CA PHE A 2 9.08 -10.68 -5.01
C PHE A 2 8.94 -9.96 -3.65
N ASP A 3 7.73 -9.81 -3.15
CA ASP A 3 7.41 -9.14 -1.89
C ASP A 3 8.12 -9.77 -0.67
N GLN A 4 8.19 -11.10 -0.65
CA GLN A 4 8.89 -11.86 0.39
C GLN A 4 10.40 -11.60 0.34
N LEU A 5 11.00 -11.55 -0.85
CA LEU A 5 12.41 -11.24 -1.00
C LEU A 5 12.73 -9.82 -0.50
N ILE A 6 11.90 -8.83 -0.88
CA ILE A 6 12.08 -7.44 -0.43
C ILE A 6 11.99 -7.36 1.10
N GLN A 7 11.02 -8.04 1.70
CA GLN A 7 10.91 -8.12 3.16
C GLN A 7 12.12 -8.77 3.83
N GLU A 8 12.62 -9.88 3.27
CA GLU A 8 13.80 -10.57 3.83
C GLU A 8 15.04 -9.68 3.77
N LEU A 9 15.28 -9.02 2.64
CA LEU A 9 16.39 -8.09 2.49
C LEU A 9 16.24 -6.91 3.46
N GLN A 10 15.04 -6.35 3.58
CA GLN A 10 14.74 -5.26 4.51
C GLN A 10 15.06 -5.65 5.96
N ARG A 11 14.64 -6.84 6.40
CA ARG A 11 14.92 -7.35 7.75
C ARG A 11 16.40 -7.67 7.98
N ASN A 12 17.03 -8.37 7.04
CA ASN A 12 18.41 -8.88 7.19
C ASN A 12 19.46 -7.77 7.09
N LEU A 13 19.21 -6.76 6.26
CA LEU A 13 20.15 -5.68 5.97
C LEU A 13 19.73 -4.33 6.60
N GLN A 14 18.64 -4.31 7.36
CA GLN A 14 18.11 -3.11 8.03
C GLN A 14 17.88 -1.93 7.06
N LEU A 15 17.35 -2.24 5.88
CA LEU A 15 17.15 -1.23 4.83
C LEU A 15 15.90 -0.40 5.08
N THR A 16 15.96 0.87 4.69
CA THR A 16 14.74 1.65 4.45
C THR A 16 14.32 1.43 3.00
N VAL A 17 13.14 0.84 2.80
CA VAL A 17 12.60 0.55 1.47
C VAL A 17 11.50 1.56 1.16
N PHE A 18 11.67 2.32 0.09
CA PHE A 18 10.62 3.12 -0.52
C PHE A 18 10.16 2.45 -1.81
N MET A 19 8.87 2.14 -1.89
CA MET A 19 8.30 1.38 -3.00
C MET A 19 7.13 2.14 -3.60
N VAL A 20 7.07 2.16 -4.92
CA VAL A 20 5.97 2.75 -5.69
C VAL A 20 5.27 1.60 -6.41
N THR A 21 4.03 1.32 -6.03
CA THR A 21 3.22 0.25 -6.64
C THR A 21 1.76 0.66 -6.72
N HIS A 22 1.04 0.03 -7.63
CA HIS A 22 -0.42 0.09 -7.77
C HIS A 22 -1.07 -1.26 -7.41
N ASP A 23 -0.27 -2.21 -6.91
CA ASP A 23 -0.72 -3.52 -6.47
C ASP A 23 -1.13 -3.45 -4.99
N LEU A 24 -2.37 -3.81 -4.70
CA LEU A 24 -2.89 -3.87 -3.34
C LEU A 24 -2.22 -4.98 -2.55
N ASP A 25 -2.04 -6.17 -3.12
CA ASP A 25 -1.53 -7.34 -2.40
C ASP A 25 -0.14 -7.04 -1.83
N THR A 26 0.70 -6.41 -2.63
CA THR A 26 2.02 -5.94 -2.21
C THR A 26 1.92 -4.87 -1.11
N ILE A 27 1.01 -3.89 -1.24
CA ILE A 27 0.80 -2.86 -0.21
C ILE A 27 0.40 -3.50 1.13
N TYR A 28 -0.56 -4.44 1.12
CA TYR A 28 -1.00 -5.16 2.32
C TYR A 28 0.09 -6.05 2.90
N THR A 29 0.94 -6.63 2.05
CA THR A 29 1.95 -7.60 2.48
C THR A 29 3.18 -6.91 3.09
N VAL A 30 3.75 -5.88 2.45
CA VAL A 30 5.11 -5.39 2.81
C VAL A 30 5.16 -3.95 3.32
N SER A 31 4.13 -3.13 3.10
CA SER A 31 4.19 -1.71 3.43
C SER A 31 3.77 -1.43 4.86
N ASN A 32 4.62 -0.75 5.64
CA ASN A 32 4.26 -0.26 6.98
C ASN A 32 3.43 1.04 6.94
N ARG A 33 3.63 1.84 5.89
CA ARG A 33 2.94 3.12 5.65
C ARG A 33 2.68 3.28 4.17
N VAL A 34 1.58 3.95 3.84
CA VAL A 34 1.16 4.21 2.46
C VAL A 34 0.93 5.69 2.28
N ALA A 35 1.52 6.25 1.23
CA ALA A 35 1.26 7.60 0.77
C ALA A 35 0.47 7.54 -0.54
N VAL A 36 -0.69 8.21 -0.57
CA VAL A 36 -1.49 8.34 -1.77
C VAL A 36 -1.20 9.69 -2.44
N LEU A 37 -0.81 9.62 -3.71
CA LEU A 37 -0.60 10.78 -4.56
C LEU A 37 -1.76 10.89 -5.56
N GLY A 38 -2.42 12.04 -5.59
CA GLY A 38 -3.52 12.34 -6.49
C GLY A 38 -3.67 13.85 -6.69
N GLU A 39 -4.24 14.28 -7.81
CA GLU A 39 -4.43 15.71 -8.09
C GLU A 39 -3.14 16.56 -7.99
N LYS A 40 -1.98 15.96 -8.34
CA LYS A 40 -0.64 16.56 -8.21
C LYS A 40 -0.23 16.93 -6.77
N LYS A 41 -0.87 16.35 -5.76
CA LYS A 41 -0.59 16.54 -4.33
C LYS A 41 -0.59 15.20 -3.58
N MET A 42 -0.04 15.20 -2.38
CA MET A 42 -0.22 14.10 -1.44
C MET A 42 -1.61 14.24 -0.82
N LEU A 43 -2.47 13.24 -1.03
CA LEU A 43 -3.82 13.22 -0.49
C LEU A 43 -3.81 12.76 0.97
N ILE A 44 -3.08 11.68 1.27
CA ILE A 44 -2.89 11.14 2.62
C ILE A 44 -1.58 10.37 2.72
N CYS A 45 -0.97 10.32 3.91
CA CYS A 45 0.14 9.44 4.23
C CYS A 45 0.01 8.90 5.66
N GLY A 46 -0.25 7.59 5.78
CA GLY A 46 -0.57 6.96 7.07
C GLY A 46 -0.34 5.46 7.06
N SER A 47 -0.76 4.80 8.14
CA SER A 47 -0.97 3.36 8.18
C SER A 47 -2.03 2.93 7.16
N LEU A 48 -2.07 1.64 6.86
CA LEU A 48 -3.02 1.11 5.89
C LEU A 48 -4.48 1.30 6.34
N ASP A 49 -4.76 1.21 7.63
CA ASP A 49 -6.09 1.43 8.20
C ASP A 49 -6.51 2.90 8.05
N GLU A 50 -5.62 3.85 8.36
CA GLU A 50 -5.87 5.28 8.19
C GLU A 50 -6.11 5.64 6.71
N VAL A 51 -5.35 5.04 5.81
CA VAL A 51 -5.48 5.28 4.36
C VAL A 51 -6.76 4.64 3.81
N SER A 52 -7.13 3.45 4.29
CA SER A 52 -8.37 2.77 3.85
C SER A 52 -9.62 3.46 4.37
N ALA A 53 -9.56 4.08 5.55
CA ALA A 53 -10.67 4.86 6.13
C ALA A 53 -10.76 6.30 5.58
N PHE A 54 -9.82 6.74 4.75
CA PHE A 54 -9.79 8.10 4.24
C PHE A 54 -10.86 8.33 3.17
N GLU A 55 -11.80 9.22 3.49
CA GLU A 55 -12.91 9.57 2.61
C GLU A 55 -12.45 10.37 1.39
N HIS A 56 -12.04 9.65 0.34
CA HIS A 56 -11.74 10.22 -0.96
C HIS A 56 -12.18 9.27 -2.08
N PRO A 57 -12.91 9.74 -3.12
CA PRO A 57 -13.49 8.86 -4.15
C PRO A 57 -12.49 7.88 -4.76
N TRP A 58 -11.30 8.37 -5.15
CA TRP A 58 -10.24 7.54 -5.72
C TRP A 58 -9.66 6.52 -4.72
N VAL A 59 -9.53 6.90 -3.44
CA VAL A 59 -8.98 6.03 -2.39
C VAL A 59 -9.98 4.92 -2.09
N ASN A 60 -11.26 5.28 -1.97
CA ASN A 60 -12.33 4.31 -1.78
C ASN A 60 -12.42 3.32 -2.95
N GLU A 61 -12.39 3.81 -4.20
CA GLU A 61 -12.38 2.94 -5.38
C GLU A 61 -11.17 2.00 -5.41
N TYR A 62 -9.99 2.50 -5.04
CA TYR A 62 -8.77 1.72 -5.03
C TYR A 62 -8.78 0.64 -3.94
N PHE A 63 -9.12 0.97 -2.68
CA PHE A 63 -9.07 0.02 -1.55
C PHE A 63 -10.33 -0.85 -1.38
N HIS A 64 -11.49 -0.45 -1.94
CA HIS A 64 -12.76 -1.20 -1.82
C HIS A 64 -13.31 -1.70 -3.17
N GLY A 65 -12.63 -1.40 -4.28
CA GLY A 65 -13.04 -1.82 -5.61
C GLY A 65 -12.80 -3.30 -5.93
N PRO A 66 -13.04 -3.74 -7.17
CA PRO A 66 -12.90 -5.13 -7.60
C PRO A 66 -11.54 -5.77 -7.31
N ARG A 67 -10.49 -4.95 -7.25
CA ARG A 67 -9.11 -5.37 -6.99
C ARG A 67 -8.84 -5.70 -5.53
N SER A 68 -9.62 -5.16 -4.60
CA SER A 68 -9.55 -5.50 -3.17
C SER A 68 -10.09 -6.91 -2.87
N ARG A 69 -10.99 -7.40 -3.74
CA ARG A 69 -11.66 -8.71 -3.55
C ARG A 69 -10.74 -9.92 -3.73
N SER A 70 -9.55 -9.75 -4.30
CA SER A 70 -8.56 -10.84 -4.41
C SER A 70 -7.90 -11.19 -3.07
N ILE A 71 -8.03 -10.33 -2.05
CA ILE A 71 -7.42 -10.49 -0.72
C ILE A 71 -8.35 -11.26 0.24
N LEU A 72 -9.63 -11.45 -0.11
CA LEU A 72 -10.67 -11.96 0.79
C LEU A 72 -10.97 -13.47 0.62
N ILE A 73 -10.07 -14.25 0.00
CA ILE A 73 -10.23 -15.70 -0.19
C ILE A 73 -9.07 -16.46 0.44
#